data_AF-A0A954HC92-F1
#
_entry.id   AF-A0A954HC92-F1
#
_cell.length_a   1.000
_cell.length_b   1.000
_cell.length_c   1.000
_cell.angle_alpha   90.00
_cell.angle_beta   90.00
_cell.angle_gamma   90.00
#
_symmetry.space_group_name_H-M   'P 1'
#
loop_
_entity.id
_entity.type
_entity.pdbx_description
1 polymer ?
#
loop_
_entity_poly.entity_id
_entity_poly.type
_entity_poly.pdbx_seq_one_letter_code
_entity_poly.pdbx_strand_id
1 'polypeptide(L)'
;MNLSSQQRKLVYLLLIIALLIPILWLGQPANPDGEGGGKLAKLRDKLQLSQSSLGEVEPSSAIMKVVLLGFRGVAADLLWVQAKEQEKKKEWGKYRATANTITMLQPNFEDVWRYTGWNFSYNVSSQWDGLEDRYYWLKEGGIFLRDGANQNQYSAAIQWDVGRVLGQKIGLADERTFYRKFFREDPDIEQ
;
A
#
# COMPACT_ATOMS: atom_id res chain seq x y z
N MET A 1 -6.31 -50.31 -6.02
CA MET A 1 -5.03 -50.22 -6.75
C MET A 1 -4.01 -49.54 -5.84
N ASN A 2 -2.98 -50.26 -5.38
CA ASN A 2 -1.88 -49.67 -4.60
C ASN A 2 -0.88 -49.05 -5.57
N LEU A 3 -0.95 -47.73 -5.74
CA LEU A 3 0.00 -46.96 -6.57
C LEU A 3 1.38 -46.94 -5.91
N SER A 4 2.44 -47.07 -6.71
CA SER A 4 3.81 -46.93 -6.22
C SER A 4 4.07 -45.50 -5.71
N SER A 5 5.12 -45.31 -4.90
CA SER A 5 5.51 -43.98 -4.40
C SER A 5 5.75 -42.98 -5.55
N GLN A 6 6.40 -43.42 -6.65
CA GLN A 6 6.66 -42.59 -7.82
C GLN A 6 5.36 -42.25 -8.57
N GLN A 7 4.44 -43.21 -8.72
CA GLN A 7 3.15 -42.98 -9.37
C GLN A 7 2.29 -41.99 -8.59
N ARG A 8 2.27 -42.06 -7.24
CA ARG A 8 1.56 -41.09 -6.41
C ARG A 8 2.11 -39.67 -6.55
N LYS A 9 3.45 -39.51 -6.58
CA LYS A 9 4.08 -38.21 -6.83
C LYS A 9 3.71 -37.64 -8.19
N LEU A 10 3.65 -38.49 -9.22
CA LEU A 10 3.29 -38.08 -10.58
C LEU A 10 1.81 -37.67 -10.67
N VAL A 11 0.91 -38.40 -9.99
CA VAL A 11 -0.50 -38.01 -9.83
C VAL A 11 -0.63 -36.68 -9.10
N TYR A 12 0.10 -36.45 -8.00
CA TYR A 12 0.07 -35.17 -7.30
C TYR A 12 0.57 -34.01 -8.17
N LEU A 13 1.64 -34.23 -8.95
CA LEU A 13 2.15 -33.23 -9.87
C LEU A 13 1.12 -32.87 -10.96
N LEU A 14 0.45 -33.88 -11.53
CA LEU A 14 -0.64 -33.65 -12.49
C LEU A 14 -1.82 -32.92 -11.87
N LEU A 15 -2.21 -33.24 -10.63
CA LEU A 15 -3.26 -32.53 -9.91
C LEU A 15 -2.88 -31.06 -9.63
N ILE A 16 -1.62 -30.79 -9.25
CA ILE A 16 -1.12 -29.43 -9.04
C ILE A 16 -1.18 -28.64 -10.36
N ILE A 17 -0.71 -29.22 -11.47
CA ILE A 17 -0.78 -28.56 -12.79
C ILE A 17 -2.24 -28.30 -13.18
N ALA A 18 -3.13 -29.28 -12.99
CA ALA A 18 -4.55 -29.12 -13.27
C ALA A 18 -5.20 -28.00 -12.44
N LEU A 19 -4.78 -27.82 -11.18
CA LEU A 19 -5.25 -26.73 -10.32
C LEU A 19 -4.63 -25.36 -10.68
N LEU A 20 -3.40 -25.32 -11.19
CA LEU A 20 -2.72 -24.08 -11.58
C LEU A 20 -3.35 -23.44 -12.82
N ILE A 21 -3.83 -24.24 -13.78
CA ILE A 21 -4.44 -23.73 -15.02
C ILE A 21 -5.59 -22.73 -14.77
N PRO A 22 -6.64 -23.06 -14.00
CA PRO A 22 -7.72 -22.11 -13.72
C PRO A 22 -7.26 -20.91 -12.87
N ILE A 23 -6.28 -21.08 -11.98
CA ILE A 23 -5.71 -19.98 -11.18
C ILE A 23 -5.04 -18.95 -12.09
N LEU A 24 -4.20 -19.40 -13.03
CA LEU A 24 -3.54 -18.51 -13.98
C LEU A 24 -4.54 -17.86 -14.93
N TRP A 25 -5.51 -18.62 -15.45
CA TRP A 25 -6.54 -18.08 -16.35
C TRP A 25 -7.42 -17.01 -15.70
N LEU A 26 -7.81 -17.20 -14.43
CA LEU A 26 -8.59 -16.21 -13.68
C LEU A 26 -7.73 -15.04 -13.17
N GLY A 27 -6.50 -15.34 -12.76
CA GLY A 27 -5.62 -14.46 -11.97
C GLY A 27 -4.55 -13.70 -12.75
N GLN A 28 -4.44 -13.90 -14.06
CA GLN A 28 -3.52 -13.14 -14.91
C GLN A 28 -3.71 -11.62 -14.68
N PRO A 29 -2.63 -10.89 -14.34
CA PRO A 29 -2.69 -9.46 -14.09
C PRO A 29 -3.11 -8.70 -15.34
N ALA A 30 -3.66 -7.49 -15.16
CA ALA A 30 -3.95 -6.61 -16.29
C ALA A 30 -2.64 -6.18 -16.96
N ASN A 31 -2.63 -6.08 -18.29
CA ASN A 31 -1.55 -5.39 -18.99
C ASN A 31 -1.66 -3.87 -18.71
N PRO A 32 -0.55 -3.13 -18.74
CA PRO A 32 -0.54 -1.67 -18.53
C PRO A 32 -1.51 -0.92 -19.45
N ASP A 33 -1.72 -1.42 -20.67
CA ASP A 33 -2.55 -0.80 -21.69
C ASP A 33 -4.07 -1.13 -21.54
N GLY A 34 -4.47 -1.83 -20.47
CA GLY A 34 -5.86 -2.17 -20.17
C GLY A 34 -6.49 -3.25 -21.07
N GLU A 35 -5.87 -3.60 -22.20
CA GLU A 35 -6.43 -4.54 -23.19
C GLU A 35 -6.17 -6.02 -22.89
N GLY A 36 -5.38 -6.34 -21.86
CA GLY A 36 -4.99 -7.70 -21.47
C GLY A 36 -5.28 -8.02 -20.00
N GLY A 37 -5.51 -9.29 -19.68
CA GLY A 37 -5.67 -9.80 -18.31
C GLY A 37 -6.74 -10.88 -18.15
N GLY A 38 -6.65 -11.64 -17.05
CA GLY A 38 -7.62 -12.67 -16.70
C GLY A 38 -9.01 -12.10 -16.41
N LYS A 39 -10.03 -12.97 -16.27
CA LYS A 39 -11.42 -12.53 -16.04
C LYS A 39 -11.56 -11.59 -14.84
N LEU A 40 -10.79 -11.81 -13.77
CA LEU A 40 -10.81 -10.97 -12.57
C LEU A 40 -10.22 -9.58 -12.81
N ALA A 41 -9.21 -9.45 -13.67
CA ALA A 41 -8.61 -8.16 -14.01
C ALA A 41 -9.63 -7.28 -14.74
N LYS A 42 -10.31 -7.83 -15.75
CA LYS A 42 -11.37 -7.13 -16.51
C LYS A 42 -12.56 -6.74 -15.62
N LEU A 43 -12.91 -7.60 -14.67
CA LEU A 43 -14.00 -7.37 -13.71
C LEU A 43 -13.64 -6.20 -12.76
N ARG A 44 -12.40 -6.16 -12.28
CA ARG A 44 -11.88 -5.04 -11.47
C ARG A 44 -11.89 -3.73 -12.24
N ASP A 45 -11.48 -3.75 -13.50
CA ASP A 45 -11.43 -2.55 -14.35
C ASP A 45 -12.84 -1.98 -14.56
N LYS A 46 -13.79 -2.84 -14.94
CA LYS A 46 -15.20 -2.47 -15.09
C LYS A 46 -15.81 -1.90 -13.81
N LEU A 47 -15.46 -2.43 -12.65
CA LEU A 47 -15.94 -1.97 -11.35
C LEU A 47 -15.13 -0.79 -10.79
N GLN A 48 -14.12 -0.31 -11.51
CA GLN A 48 -13.17 0.70 -11.03
C GLN A 48 -12.53 0.32 -9.68
N LEU A 49 -12.35 -0.98 -9.49
CA LEU A 49 -11.56 -1.59 -8.42
C LEU A 49 -10.15 -1.92 -8.91
N SER A 50 -9.85 -1.61 -10.18
CA SER A 50 -8.57 -1.89 -10.80
C SER A 50 -7.57 -0.79 -10.48
N GLN A 51 -6.39 -1.22 -10.06
CA GLN A 51 -5.24 -0.36 -9.83
C GLN A 51 -4.54 0.05 -11.14
N SER A 52 -5.05 -0.38 -12.30
CA SER A 52 -4.39 -0.25 -13.61
C SER A 52 -4.54 1.12 -14.28
N SER A 53 -5.47 1.98 -13.86
CA SER A 53 -5.63 3.31 -14.48
C SER A 53 -4.61 4.36 -14.01
N LEU A 54 -3.75 4.02 -13.05
CA LEU A 54 -2.81 4.95 -12.42
C LEU A 54 -1.36 4.81 -12.90
N GLY A 55 -1.07 4.01 -13.94
CA GLY A 55 0.27 3.91 -14.54
C GLY A 55 1.34 3.23 -13.66
N GLU A 56 1.03 2.91 -12.41
CA GLU A 56 1.95 2.37 -11.41
C GLU A 56 1.44 1.07 -10.80
N VAL A 57 1.07 0.08 -11.63
CA VAL A 57 1.06 -1.29 -11.09
C VAL A 57 2.51 -1.69 -10.91
N GLU A 58 3.08 -1.34 -9.76
CA GLU A 58 4.44 -1.74 -9.41
C GLU A 58 4.48 -3.28 -9.54
N PRO A 59 5.27 -3.86 -10.47
CA PRO A 59 5.24 -5.28 -10.77
C PRO A 59 5.45 -6.15 -9.52
N SER A 60 6.18 -5.62 -8.54
CA SER A 60 6.37 -6.12 -7.18
C SER A 60 5.04 -6.51 -6.50
N SER A 61 4.04 -5.63 -6.51
CA SER A 61 2.76 -5.83 -5.83
C SER A 61 1.93 -6.95 -6.46
N ALA A 62 1.94 -7.06 -7.79
CA ALA A 62 1.26 -8.11 -8.52
C ALA A 62 1.94 -9.48 -8.29
N ILE A 63 3.27 -9.52 -8.33
CA ILE A 63 4.06 -10.72 -8.03
C ILE A 63 3.81 -11.17 -6.59
N MET A 64 3.84 -10.26 -5.63
CA MET A 64 3.63 -10.58 -4.22
C MET A 64 2.23 -11.19 -3.97
N LYS A 65 1.19 -10.64 -4.63
CA LYS A 65 -0.17 -11.19 -4.56
C LYS A 65 -0.26 -12.59 -5.16
N VAL A 66 0.48 -12.87 -6.25
CA VAL A 66 0.53 -14.19 -6.87
C VAL A 66 1.30 -15.19 -5.99
N VAL A 67 2.45 -14.81 -5.44
CA VAL A 67 3.27 -15.67 -4.57
C VAL A 67 2.52 -16.04 -3.30
N LEU A 68 1.85 -15.07 -2.68
CA LEU A 68 1.14 -15.29 -1.43
C LEU A 68 -0.23 -15.94 -1.62
N LEU A 69 -0.83 -15.91 -2.82
CA LEU A 69 -2.17 -16.43 -3.11
C LEU A 69 -3.18 -15.99 -2.02
N GLY A 70 -3.74 -16.95 -1.27
CA GLY A 70 -4.68 -16.72 -0.18
C GLY A 70 -4.03 -16.27 1.13
N PHE A 71 -2.71 -16.41 1.29
CA PHE A 71 -1.98 -16.05 2.51
C PHE A 71 -1.63 -14.58 2.61
N ARG A 72 -1.98 -13.76 1.61
CA ARG A 72 -1.69 -12.31 1.62
C ARG A 72 -2.26 -11.58 2.85
N GLY A 73 -3.40 -12.02 3.38
CA GLY A 73 -4.00 -11.45 4.58
C GLY A 73 -3.15 -11.73 5.82
N VAL A 74 -2.75 -13.00 6.01
CA VAL A 74 -1.86 -13.41 7.11
C VAL A 74 -0.51 -12.70 7.02
N ALA A 75 0.06 -12.56 5.82
CA ALA A 75 1.29 -11.82 5.62
C ALA A 75 1.14 -10.34 6.01
N ALA A 76 0.02 -9.70 5.63
CA ALA A 76 -0.26 -8.32 6.02
C ALA A 76 -0.44 -8.16 7.53
N ASP A 77 -1.11 -9.10 8.20
CA ASP A 77 -1.28 -9.09 9.66
C ASP A 77 0.07 -9.21 10.40
N LEU A 78 0.98 -10.06 9.91
CA LEU A 78 2.33 -10.18 10.45
C LEU A 78 3.14 -8.89 10.25
N LEU A 79 3.04 -8.27 9.08
CA LEU A 79 3.67 -6.98 8.80
C LEU A 79 3.08 -5.87 9.69
N TRP A 80 1.79 -5.91 10.00
CA TRP A 80 1.17 -4.98 10.94
C TRP A 80 1.76 -5.11 12.35
N VAL A 81 1.91 -6.34 12.85
CA VAL A 81 2.57 -6.59 14.15
C VAL A 81 4.00 -6.05 14.14
N GLN A 82 4.73 -6.28 13.05
CA GLN A 82 6.09 -5.76 12.87
C GLN A 82 6.12 -4.22 12.83
N ALA A 83 5.21 -3.59 12.08
CA ALA A 83 5.09 -2.15 11.96
C ALA A 83 4.80 -1.50 13.32
N LYS A 84 3.89 -2.07 14.11
CA LYS A 84 3.58 -1.60 15.47
C LYS A 84 4.79 -1.71 16.41
N GLU A 85 5.62 -2.74 16.25
CA GLU A 85 6.84 -2.89 17.05
C GLU A 85 7.92 -1.88 16.64
N GLN A 86 8.11 -1.65 15.34
CA GLN A 86 9.01 -0.62 14.81
C GLN A 86 8.59 0.78 15.25
N GLU A 87 7.28 1.07 15.22
CA GLU A 87 6.70 2.32 15.72
C GLU A 87 7.02 2.54 17.20
N LYS A 88 6.82 1.52 18.05
CA LYS A 88 7.15 1.59 19.49
C LYS A 88 8.63 1.87 19.72
N LYS A 89 9.50 1.26 18.91
CA LYS A 89 10.96 1.46 18.94
C LYS A 89 11.43 2.76 18.29
N LYS A 90 10.51 3.57 17.75
CA LYS A 90 10.79 4.80 16.99
C LYS A 90 11.70 4.56 15.77
N GLU A 91 11.65 3.37 15.19
CA GLU A 91 12.40 3.02 13.97
C GLU A 91 11.63 3.52 12.72
N TRP A 92 11.46 4.84 12.60
CA TRP A 92 10.50 5.44 11.67
C TRP A 92 10.72 5.08 10.20
N GLY A 93 11.99 5.01 9.75
CA GLY A 93 12.32 4.58 8.39
C GLY A 93 11.89 3.14 8.11
N LYS A 94 12.11 2.22 9.07
CA LYS A 94 11.66 0.83 8.95
C LYS A 94 10.13 0.74 9.01
N TYR A 95 9.51 1.47 9.92
CA TYR A 95 8.05 1.53 10.02
C TYR A 95 7.41 1.98 8.70
N ARG A 96 7.95 3.03 8.07
CA ARG A 96 7.50 3.51 6.76
C ARG A 96 7.66 2.46 5.66
N ALA A 97 8.81 1.80 5.57
CA ALA A 97 9.02 0.73 4.59
C ALA A 97 8.04 -0.43 4.77
N THR A 98 7.79 -0.83 6.02
CA THR A 98 6.80 -1.88 6.34
C THR A 98 5.39 -1.44 5.97
N ALA A 99 5.00 -0.20 6.29
CA ALA A 99 3.69 0.33 5.92
C ALA A 99 3.46 0.36 4.40
N ASN A 100 4.46 0.77 3.62
CA ASN A 100 4.43 0.69 2.15
C ASN A 100 4.26 -0.76 1.67
N THR A 101 4.91 -1.72 2.32
CA THR A 101 4.75 -3.14 1.97
C THR A 101 3.32 -3.63 2.25
N ILE A 102 2.72 -3.19 3.37
CA ILE A 102 1.32 -3.51 3.70
C ILE A 102 0.38 -2.93 2.64
N THR A 103 0.60 -1.69 2.18
CA THR A 103 -0.27 -1.09 1.15
C THR A 103 -0.13 -1.78 -0.20
N MET A 104 1.03 -2.35 -0.55
CA MET A 104 1.18 -3.20 -1.73
C MET A 104 0.33 -4.49 -1.63
N LEU A 105 0.22 -5.08 -0.44
CA LEU A 105 -0.55 -6.30 -0.20
C LEU A 105 -2.07 -6.05 -0.11
N GLN A 106 -2.46 -4.98 0.59
CA GLN A 106 -3.84 -4.62 0.93
C GLN A 106 -4.14 -3.14 0.60
N PRO A 107 -4.07 -2.73 -0.67
CA PRO A 107 -4.22 -1.32 -1.06
C PRO A 107 -5.62 -0.74 -0.81
N ASN A 108 -6.64 -1.59 -0.78
CA ASN A 108 -8.02 -1.19 -0.55
C ASN A 108 -8.40 -1.18 0.94
N PHE A 109 -7.45 -1.52 1.84
CA PHE A 109 -7.71 -1.51 3.27
C PHE A 109 -7.42 -0.11 3.81
N GLU A 110 -8.48 0.70 3.91
CA GLU A 110 -8.40 2.14 4.22
C GLU A 110 -7.63 2.44 5.51
N ASP A 111 -7.77 1.59 6.53
CA ASP A 111 -7.17 1.82 7.84
C ASP A 111 -5.64 1.88 7.78
N VAL A 112 -4.99 1.19 6.83
CA VAL A 112 -3.53 1.28 6.62
C VAL A 112 -3.13 2.70 6.28
N TRP A 113 -3.83 3.30 5.32
CA TRP A 113 -3.61 4.65 4.82
C TRP A 113 -3.90 5.68 5.89
N ARG A 114 -5.08 5.58 6.50
CA ARG A 114 -5.59 6.56 7.47
C ARG A 114 -4.77 6.56 8.74
N TYR A 115 -4.51 5.37 9.33
CA TYR A 115 -3.72 5.24 10.54
C TYR A 115 -2.30 5.76 10.33
N THR A 116 -1.60 5.25 9.31
CA THR A 116 -0.19 5.56 9.10
C THR A 116 0.01 7.00 8.65
N GLY A 117 -0.82 7.48 7.73
CA GLY A 117 -0.78 8.85 7.25
C GLY A 117 -1.05 9.88 8.35
N TRP A 118 -2.04 9.61 9.20
CA TRP A 118 -2.28 10.42 10.40
C TRP A 118 -1.11 10.30 11.40
N ASN A 119 -0.58 9.10 11.64
CA ASN A 119 0.51 8.90 12.58
C ASN A 119 1.77 9.67 12.17
N PHE A 120 2.15 9.63 10.89
CA PHE A 120 3.25 10.44 10.34
C PHE A 120 2.98 11.93 10.49
N SER A 121 1.80 12.37 10.05
CA SER A 121 1.44 13.79 10.01
C SER A 121 1.31 14.41 11.39
N TYR A 122 0.94 13.65 12.42
CA TYR A 122 0.66 14.16 13.76
C TYR A 122 1.69 13.69 14.77
N ASN A 123 1.73 12.40 15.07
CA ASN A 123 2.56 11.88 16.15
C ASN A 123 4.05 11.91 15.79
N VAL A 124 4.45 11.29 14.68
CA VAL A 124 5.87 11.22 14.32
C VAL A 124 6.42 12.62 14.08
N SER A 125 5.72 13.48 13.33
CA SER A 125 6.13 14.88 13.17
C SER A 125 6.39 15.59 14.52
N SER A 126 5.54 15.40 15.52
CA SER A 126 5.68 16.07 16.83
C SER A 126 6.86 15.58 17.68
N GLN A 127 7.48 14.45 17.31
CA GLN A 127 8.63 13.90 18.02
C GLN A 127 9.95 14.58 17.63
N TRP A 128 9.93 15.42 16.60
CA TRP A 128 11.11 16.15 16.11
C TRP A 128 11.09 17.59 16.60
N ASP A 129 12.27 18.15 16.86
CA ASP A 129 12.40 19.55 17.27
C ASP A 129 12.62 20.48 16.06
N GLY A 130 13.38 20.02 15.06
CA GLY A 130 13.67 20.76 13.83
C GLY A 130 12.43 20.95 12.97
N LEU A 131 12.15 22.18 12.54
CA LEU A 131 11.00 22.48 11.69
C LEU A 131 11.06 21.76 10.33
N GLU A 132 12.26 21.56 9.79
CA GLU A 132 12.49 20.81 8.55
C GLU A 132 12.13 19.33 8.73
N ASP A 133 12.62 18.68 9.80
CA ASP A 133 12.29 17.28 10.12
C ASP A 133 10.79 17.09 10.42
N ARG A 134 10.17 18.03 11.15
CA ARG A 134 8.72 18.05 11.37
C ARG A 134 7.97 18.07 10.05
N TYR A 135 8.40 18.98 9.17
CA TYR A 135 7.80 19.14 7.86
C TYR A 135 8.00 17.91 6.97
N TYR A 136 9.17 17.28 7.02
CA TYR A 136 9.43 16.02 6.32
C TYR A 136 8.38 14.97 6.69
N TRP A 137 8.19 14.65 7.97
CA TRP A 137 7.18 13.64 8.36
C TRP A 137 5.74 14.08 8.08
N LEU A 138 5.45 15.38 8.14
CA LEU A 138 4.16 15.93 7.73
C LEU A 138 3.90 15.72 6.22
N LYS A 139 4.88 16.05 5.38
CA LYS A 139 4.86 15.85 3.94
C LYS A 139 4.65 14.37 3.62
N GLU A 140 5.39 13.49 4.30
CA GLU A 140 5.29 12.06 4.07
C GLU A 140 3.95 11.46 4.46
N GLY A 141 3.37 11.90 5.58
CA GLY A 141 2.01 11.52 5.94
C GLY A 141 0.96 12.04 4.94
N GLY A 142 1.15 13.26 4.42
CA GLY A 142 0.29 13.85 3.39
C GLY A 142 0.35 13.12 2.06
N ILE A 143 1.56 12.79 1.58
CA ILE A 143 1.79 11.98 0.38
C ILE A 143 1.15 10.60 0.53
N PHE A 144 1.39 9.93 1.67
CA PHE A 144 0.81 8.62 1.94
C PHE A 144 -0.73 8.64 1.92
N LEU A 145 -1.36 9.67 2.49
CA LEU A 145 -2.83 9.82 2.42
C LEU A 145 -3.32 10.13 1.01
N ARG A 146 -2.61 10.98 0.26
CA ARG A 146 -2.95 11.29 -1.14
C ARG A 146 -2.90 10.03 -2.00
N ASP A 147 -1.87 9.22 -1.85
CA ASP A 147 -1.71 7.97 -2.60
C ASP A 147 -2.81 6.97 -2.20
N GLY A 148 -3.12 6.89 -0.90
CA GLY A 148 -4.28 6.15 -0.41
C GLY A 148 -5.61 6.64 -1.00
N ALA A 149 -5.79 7.95 -1.18
CA ALA A 149 -6.98 8.56 -1.78
C ALA A 149 -7.08 8.23 -3.27
N ASN A 150 -5.96 8.21 -3.98
CA ASN A 150 -5.88 7.80 -5.38
C ASN A 150 -6.23 6.32 -5.54
N GLN A 151 -5.78 5.47 -4.61
CA GLN A 151 -6.11 4.04 -4.62
C GLN A 151 -7.56 3.76 -4.17
N ASN A 152 -8.13 4.63 -3.34
CA ASN A 152 -9.47 4.49 -2.77
C ASN A 152 -10.33 5.72 -3.11
N GLN A 153 -10.53 5.99 -4.41
CA GLN A 153 -11.14 7.24 -4.91
C GLN A 153 -12.54 7.52 -4.35
N TYR A 154 -13.28 6.46 -3.99
CA TYR A 154 -14.62 6.54 -3.43
C TYR A 154 -14.65 6.64 -1.89
N SER A 155 -13.49 6.57 -1.22
CA SER A 155 -13.42 6.74 0.23
C SER A 155 -13.49 8.22 0.59
N ALA A 156 -14.67 8.66 1.04
CA ALA A 156 -14.83 9.98 1.64
C ALA A 156 -13.96 10.14 2.91
N ALA A 157 -13.66 9.04 3.61
CA ALA A 157 -12.88 9.07 4.84
C ALA A 157 -11.41 9.44 4.58
N ILE A 158 -10.78 8.83 3.58
CA ILE A 158 -9.38 9.17 3.23
C ILE A 158 -9.30 10.59 2.66
N GLN A 159 -10.26 10.99 1.82
CA GLN A 159 -10.33 12.37 1.29
C GLN A 159 -10.45 13.40 2.42
N TRP A 160 -11.26 13.09 3.45
CA TRP A 160 -11.36 13.93 4.64
C TRP A 160 -10.03 14.00 5.40
N ASP A 161 -9.30 12.89 5.55
CA ASP A 161 -8.01 12.88 6.23
C ASP A 161 -6.94 13.70 5.47
N VAL A 162 -6.93 13.67 4.14
CA VAL A 162 -6.09 14.57 3.32
C VAL A 162 -6.42 16.03 3.61
N GLY A 163 -7.71 16.40 3.55
CA GLY A 163 -8.18 17.74 3.85
C GLY A 163 -7.86 18.18 5.28
N ARG A 164 -7.95 17.25 6.23
CA ARG A 164 -7.63 17.48 7.64
C ARG A 164 -6.14 17.80 7.82
N VAL A 165 -5.24 17.04 7.21
CA VAL A 165 -3.79 17.31 7.28
C VAL A 165 -3.49 18.69 6.68
N LEU A 166 -3.98 18.98 5.47
CA LEU A 166 -3.76 20.27 4.82
C LEU A 166 -4.33 21.43 5.65
N GLY A 167 -5.60 21.32 6.08
CA GLY A 167 -6.27 22.36 6.83
C GLY A 167 -5.66 22.60 8.21
N GLN A 168 -5.41 21.54 8.98
CA GLN A 168 -4.91 21.68 10.34
C GLN A 168 -3.42 22.00 10.38
N LYS A 169 -2.59 21.28 9.62
CA LYS A 169 -1.13 21.41 9.70
C LYS A 169 -0.61 22.55 8.81
N ILE A 170 -1.08 22.70 7.58
CA ILE A 170 -0.62 23.78 6.68
C ILE A 170 -1.46 25.06 6.88
N GLY A 171 -2.74 24.91 7.22
CA GLY A 171 -3.66 26.02 7.40
C GLY A 171 -3.59 26.69 8.78
N LEU A 172 -3.71 25.91 9.85
CA LEU A 172 -4.02 26.44 11.18
C LEU A 172 -2.90 26.31 12.21
N ALA A 173 -1.95 25.40 12.02
CA ALA A 173 -0.88 25.16 12.99
C ALA A 173 -0.03 26.41 13.29
N ASP A 174 0.59 26.44 14.47
CA ASP A 174 1.44 27.55 14.88
C ASP A 174 2.64 27.71 13.93
N GLU A 175 3.19 26.60 13.43
CA GLU A 175 4.31 26.58 12.49
C GLU A 175 3.88 26.80 11.02
N ARG A 176 2.61 27.11 10.74
CA ARG A 176 2.05 27.26 9.38
C ARG A 176 2.87 28.15 8.46
N THR A 177 3.50 29.20 8.99
CA THR A 177 4.31 30.13 8.17
C THR A 177 5.52 29.41 7.58
N PHE A 178 6.20 28.58 8.39
CA PHE A 178 7.31 27.75 7.93
C PHE A 178 6.82 26.63 7.03
N TYR A 179 5.78 25.89 7.43
CA TYR A 179 5.26 24.80 6.61
C TYR A 179 4.77 25.26 5.23
N ARG A 180 4.16 26.44 5.11
CA ARG A 180 3.77 27.00 3.81
C ARG A 180 4.97 27.44 2.96
N LYS A 181 6.06 27.90 3.60
CA LYS A 181 7.31 28.18 2.89
C LYS A 181 7.89 26.87 2.35
N PHE A 182 8.02 25.85 3.20
CA PHE A 182 8.51 24.54 2.80
C PHE A 182 7.62 23.83 1.75
N PHE A 183 6.31 24.07 1.79
CA PHE A 183 5.40 23.57 0.75
C PHE A 183 5.63 24.20 -0.62
N ARG A 184 6.18 25.41 -0.68
CA ARG A 184 6.55 26.07 -1.95
C ARG A 184 7.96 25.69 -2.38
N GLU A 185 8.87 25.61 -1.43
CA GLU A 185 10.29 25.34 -1.61
C GLU A 185 10.69 24.25 -0.62
N ASP A 186 10.69 23.00 -1.07
CA ASP A 186 10.98 21.85 -0.21
C ASP A 186 12.42 21.94 0.33
N PRO A 187 12.62 21.93 1.66
CA PRO A 187 13.97 21.93 2.23
C PRO A 187 14.73 20.63 1.93
N ASP A 188 14.01 19.54 1.61
CA ASP A 188 14.57 18.27 1.23
C ASP A 188 14.70 18.18 -0.30
N ILE A 189 15.89 18.50 -0.83
CA ILE A 189 16.16 18.62 -2.27
C ILE A 189 16.50 17.24 -2.91
N GLU A 190 16.72 16.19 -2.11
CA GLU A 190 17.20 14.88 -2.59
C GLU A 190 16.08 13.90 -3.02
N GLN A 191 14.87 14.37 -3.35
CA GLN A 191 13.76 13.51 -3.78
C GLN A 191 13.66 13.32 -5.29
#